data_AF-A0A932MWA4-F1
#
_entry.id   AF-A0A932MWA4-F1
#
_cell.length_a   1.000
_cell.length_b   1.000
_cell.length_c   1.000
_cell.angle_alpha   90.00
_cell.angle_beta   90.00
_cell.angle_gamma   90.00
#
_symmetry.space_group_name_H-M   'P 1'
#
loop_
_entity.id
_entity.type
_entity.pdbx_description
1 polymer ?
#
loop_
_entity_poly.entity_id
_entity_poly.type
_entity_poly.pdbx_seq_one_letter_code
_entity_poly.pdbx_strand_id
1 'polypeptide(L)'
;MNIMLRALTLSAVILWLASAAAQAPGPLRGLGGAVDPRVPNFEGEVRAALNGLRKPKKLPPLGMDEALRAFARRQAEAGAKGEPAAQKSDEMIKAQNLAPHGYRLQYAFGTKAAAVLRDLKQDNTLTALITEEHVRLGVGVFWVPDDKPYFQVAVLAVREPDPMAGRTGLARAETDPVMQAAASEINKACYEPALVKNPNFGGNLIFQIVIAGAGEVQSAKYLSKSDNAAFDTCALEIVNNLRFPAPYKGKPVTLNHPMHFQPPQGERKVGRLTGDQVTRTFGGASYDFRACFESRLKEAKPGLAGTITLALTVAPDGSVAAIHVQEDTPKDTLLTEGVLARARSLKFPPPEFGAEAKVVFPLRFEAANPPK
;
A
#
# COMPACT_ATOMS: atom_id res chain seq x y z
N MET A 1 -17.17 0.39 -10.70
CA MET A 1 -18.34 0.93 -9.97
C MET A 1 -19.45 -0.11 -9.81
N ASN A 2 -19.13 -1.38 -9.48
CA ASN A 2 -20.10 -2.49 -9.38
C ASN A 2 -19.91 -3.38 -8.12
N ILE A 3 -19.01 -2.99 -7.20
CA ILE A 3 -18.61 -3.80 -6.06
C ILE A 3 -19.30 -3.33 -4.76
N MET A 4 -19.59 -2.04 -4.62
CA MET A 4 -20.37 -1.53 -3.47
C MET A 4 -21.82 -2.02 -3.44
N LEU A 5 -22.41 -2.38 -4.60
CA LEU A 5 -23.77 -2.91 -4.67
C LEU A 5 -23.89 -4.36 -4.16
N ARG A 6 -22.77 -5.08 -3.95
CA ARG A 6 -22.76 -6.51 -3.61
C ARG A 6 -22.61 -6.82 -2.12
N ALA A 7 -21.97 -5.95 -1.34
CA ALA A 7 -21.97 -6.10 0.13
C ALA A 7 -23.35 -5.83 0.75
N LEU A 8 -24.20 -5.08 0.04
CA LEU A 8 -25.59 -4.81 0.42
C LEU A 8 -26.48 -6.06 0.36
N THR A 9 -26.14 -7.11 -0.40
CA THR A 9 -27.05 -8.25 -0.60
C THR A 9 -27.08 -9.21 0.59
N LEU A 10 -25.94 -9.51 1.24
CA LEU A 10 -25.95 -10.42 2.40
C LEU A 10 -26.62 -9.78 3.62
N SER A 11 -26.36 -8.49 3.86
CA SER A 11 -27.07 -7.73 4.88
C SER A 11 -28.56 -7.62 4.56
N ALA A 12 -28.95 -7.41 3.30
CA ALA A 12 -30.36 -7.44 2.89
C ALA A 12 -31.01 -8.81 3.10
N VAL A 13 -30.26 -9.91 2.97
CA VAL A 13 -30.74 -11.27 3.24
C VAL A 13 -30.96 -11.50 4.72
N ILE A 14 -29.99 -11.12 5.56
CA ILE A 14 -30.13 -11.23 7.02
C ILE A 14 -31.25 -10.33 7.49
N LEU A 15 -31.35 -9.10 6.97
CA LEU A 15 -32.40 -8.14 7.29
C LEU A 15 -33.77 -8.61 6.78
N TRP A 16 -33.83 -9.26 5.62
CA TRP A 16 -35.05 -9.86 5.10
C TRP A 16 -35.43 -11.11 5.89
N LEU A 17 -34.51 -12.00 6.25
CA LEU A 17 -34.78 -13.14 7.13
C LEU A 17 -35.24 -12.69 8.52
N ALA A 18 -34.71 -11.57 9.02
CA ALA A 18 -35.15 -10.90 10.23
C ALA A 18 -36.47 -10.12 10.05
N SER A 19 -36.83 -9.69 8.83
CA SER A 19 -38.10 -9.02 8.55
C SER A 19 -39.22 -10.03 8.27
N ALA A 20 -38.96 -11.10 7.53
CA ALA A 20 -39.79 -12.29 7.42
C ALA A 20 -39.96 -12.97 8.79
N ALA A 21 -38.96 -12.85 9.69
CA ALA A 21 -39.14 -13.19 11.09
C ALA A 21 -40.18 -12.31 11.81
N ALA A 22 -40.28 -11.04 11.42
CA ALA A 22 -41.08 -10.02 12.08
C ALA A 22 -42.48 -9.82 11.48
N GLN A 23 -42.68 -10.15 10.19
CA GLN A 23 -43.94 -9.94 9.44
C GLN A 23 -44.92 -11.11 9.50
N ALA A 24 -44.60 -12.19 10.24
CA ALA A 24 -45.58 -13.21 10.53
C ALA A 24 -46.75 -12.62 11.36
N PRO A 25 -48.00 -13.04 11.11
CA PRO A 25 -49.18 -12.43 11.71
C PRO A 25 -49.18 -12.61 13.24
N GLY A 26 -48.95 -11.49 13.93
CA GLY A 26 -49.02 -11.37 15.39
C GLY A 26 -47.78 -11.89 16.12
N PRO A 27 -47.51 -11.42 17.36
CA PRO A 27 -46.61 -12.13 18.23
C PRO A 27 -47.08 -13.58 18.28
N LEU A 28 -46.16 -14.53 18.08
CA LEU A 28 -46.41 -15.96 18.28
C LEU A 28 -46.82 -16.16 19.75
N ARG A 29 -48.09 -15.86 20.07
CA ARG A 29 -48.78 -16.09 21.34
C ARG A 29 -48.86 -17.60 21.50
N GLY A 30 -47.77 -18.17 21.99
CA GLY A 30 -47.55 -19.62 22.11
C GLY A 30 -46.08 -20.00 22.30
N LEU A 31 -45.13 -19.16 21.86
CA LEU A 31 -43.69 -19.46 21.99
C LEU A 31 -43.07 -19.05 23.34
N GLY A 32 -43.88 -18.67 24.32
CA GLY A 32 -43.44 -18.46 25.71
C GLY A 32 -43.24 -19.78 26.48
N GLY A 33 -43.50 -20.93 25.87
CA GLY A 33 -43.12 -22.21 26.44
C GLY A 33 -41.60 -22.31 26.58
N ALA A 34 -41.12 -22.69 27.75
CA ALA A 34 -39.70 -22.99 27.95
C ALA A 34 -39.24 -23.95 26.85
N VAL A 35 -38.17 -23.57 26.14
CA VAL A 35 -37.56 -24.44 25.13
C VAL A 35 -37.21 -25.76 25.81
N ASP A 36 -37.66 -26.88 25.25
CA ASP A 36 -37.36 -28.19 25.80
C ASP A 36 -35.83 -28.32 25.97
N PRO A 37 -35.32 -28.64 27.17
CA PRO A 37 -33.89 -28.63 27.47
C PRO A 37 -33.10 -29.64 26.63
N ARG A 38 -33.76 -30.59 25.96
CA ARG A 38 -33.12 -31.54 25.04
C ARG A 38 -32.75 -30.90 23.69
N VAL A 39 -33.43 -29.83 23.29
CA VAL A 39 -33.22 -29.17 21.98
C VAL A 39 -31.81 -28.58 21.86
N PRO A 40 -31.29 -27.77 22.82
CA PRO A 40 -29.93 -27.24 22.71
C PRO A 40 -28.84 -28.32 22.69
N ASN A 41 -29.03 -29.40 23.45
CA ASN A 41 -28.09 -30.53 23.47
C ASN A 41 -28.05 -31.21 22.11
N PHE A 42 -29.22 -31.49 21.52
CA PHE A 42 -29.32 -32.12 20.21
C PHE A 42 -28.76 -31.21 19.08
N GLU A 43 -29.03 -29.90 19.12
CA GLU A 43 -28.41 -28.93 18.21
C GLU A 43 -26.88 -28.97 18.31
N GLY A 44 -26.35 -29.06 19.52
CA GLY A 44 -24.92 -29.20 19.79
C GLY A 44 -24.31 -30.45 19.16
N GLU A 45 -24.99 -31.59 19.26
CA GLU A 45 -24.57 -32.87 18.65
C GLU A 45 -24.56 -32.79 17.11
N VAL A 46 -25.63 -32.26 16.51
CA VAL A 46 -25.72 -32.08 15.05
C VAL A 46 -24.59 -31.18 14.56
N ARG A 47 -24.36 -30.04 15.22
CA ARG A 47 -23.26 -29.13 14.89
C ARG A 47 -21.89 -29.80 15.03
N ALA A 48 -21.65 -30.52 16.11
CA ALA A 48 -20.39 -31.21 16.36
C ALA A 48 -20.10 -32.24 15.26
N ALA A 49 -21.11 -32.96 14.80
CA ALA A 49 -20.96 -33.93 13.74
C ALA A 49 -20.78 -33.31 12.35
N LEU A 50 -21.47 -32.21 12.03
CA LEU A 50 -21.20 -31.43 10.82
C LEU A 50 -19.75 -30.91 10.81
N ASN A 51 -19.23 -30.47 11.96
CA ASN A 51 -17.82 -30.11 12.11
C ASN A 51 -16.87 -31.31 11.96
N GLY A 52 -17.32 -32.51 12.31
CA GLY A 52 -16.60 -33.76 12.04
C GLY A 52 -16.32 -33.98 10.56
N LEU A 53 -17.24 -33.58 9.67
CA LEU A 53 -17.07 -33.68 8.21
C LEU A 53 -16.01 -32.71 7.67
N ARG A 54 -15.67 -31.66 8.42
CA ARG A 54 -14.66 -30.64 8.05
C ARG A 54 -13.25 -30.99 8.48
N LYS A 55 -13.09 -31.85 9.50
CA LYS A 55 -11.78 -32.25 10.05
C LYS A 55 -10.82 -32.81 9.00
N PRO A 56 -11.22 -33.72 8.08
CA PRO A 56 -10.31 -34.28 7.07
C PRO A 56 -9.71 -33.21 6.13
N LYS A 57 -10.42 -32.09 5.93
CA LYS A 57 -9.97 -30.97 5.09
C LYS A 57 -9.22 -29.88 5.86
N LYS A 58 -8.96 -30.07 7.16
CA LYS A 58 -8.32 -29.07 8.05
C LYS A 58 -9.02 -27.71 8.04
N LEU A 59 -10.34 -27.70 7.81
CA LEU A 59 -11.11 -26.46 7.78
C LEU A 59 -11.48 -26.04 9.21
N PRO A 60 -11.62 -24.72 9.47
CA PRO A 60 -12.09 -24.22 10.76
C PRO A 60 -13.51 -24.74 11.04
N PRO A 61 -13.89 -24.90 12.33
CA PRO A 61 -15.23 -25.32 12.70
C PRO A 61 -16.28 -24.27 12.25
N LEU A 62 -17.45 -24.74 11.85
CA LEU A 62 -18.59 -23.91 11.52
C LEU A 62 -19.08 -23.17 12.77
N GLY A 63 -19.15 -21.85 12.67
CA GLY A 63 -19.92 -21.02 13.58
C GLY A 63 -21.42 -21.17 13.32
N MET A 64 -22.22 -21.02 14.37
CA MET A 64 -23.67 -20.89 14.24
C MET A 64 -24.00 -19.41 14.03
N ASP A 65 -24.68 -19.08 12.95
CA ASP A 65 -25.28 -17.76 12.80
C ASP A 65 -26.66 -17.76 13.45
N GLU A 66 -26.91 -16.81 14.36
CA GLU A 66 -28.15 -16.78 15.14
C GLU A 66 -29.39 -16.47 14.29
N ALA A 67 -29.26 -15.65 13.23
CA ALA A 67 -30.37 -15.36 12.33
C ALA A 67 -30.73 -16.59 11.47
N LEU A 68 -29.73 -17.29 10.91
CA LEU A 68 -29.95 -18.54 10.19
C LEU A 68 -30.49 -19.64 11.11
N ARG A 69 -30.01 -19.72 12.36
CA ARG A 69 -30.51 -20.65 13.37
C ARG A 69 -31.99 -20.39 13.69
N ALA A 70 -32.36 -19.13 13.95
CA ALA A 70 -33.75 -18.76 14.22
C ALA A 70 -34.66 -19.08 13.04
N PHE A 71 -34.20 -18.83 11.81
CA PHE A 71 -34.92 -19.21 10.59
C PHE A 71 -35.08 -20.72 10.48
N ALA A 72 -33.99 -21.48 10.60
CA ALA A 72 -34.02 -22.94 10.52
C ALA A 72 -34.94 -23.55 11.58
N ARG A 73 -34.99 -22.98 12.79
CA ARG A 73 -35.87 -23.46 13.86
C ARG A 73 -37.35 -23.31 13.51
N ARG A 74 -37.75 -22.17 12.94
CA ARG A 74 -39.11 -21.99 12.42
C ARG A 74 -39.43 -22.98 11.31
N GLN A 75 -38.47 -23.26 10.44
CA GLN A 75 -38.64 -24.25 9.38
C GLN A 75 -38.82 -25.66 9.93
N ALA A 76 -38.06 -26.02 10.97
CA ALA A 76 -38.23 -27.30 11.65
C ALA A 76 -39.62 -27.41 12.32
N GLU A 77 -40.08 -26.36 12.99
CA GLU A 77 -41.41 -26.32 13.60
C GLU A 77 -42.54 -26.41 12.56
N ALA A 78 -42.48 -25.61 11.50
CA ALA A 78 -43.46 -25.63 10.42
C ALA A 78 -43.50 -27.00 9.72
N GLY A 79 -42.33 -27.61 9.51
CA GLY A 79 -42.21 -28.97 8.99
C GLY A 79 -42.85 -30.02 9.91
N ALA A 80 -42.65 -29.90 11.22
CA ALA A 80 -43.26 -30.80 12.21
C ALA A 80 -44.79 -30.67 12.24
N LYS A 81 -45.32 -29.46 12.01
CA LYS A 81 -46.77 -29.20 11.90
C LYS A 81 -47.37 -29.61 10.55
N GLY A 82 -46.55 -30.06 9.61
CA GLY A 82 -46.99 -30.38 8.25
C GLY A 82 -47.45 -29.17 7.45
N GLU A 83 -46.99 -27.96 7.79
CA GLU A 83 -47.40 -26.74 7.11
C GLU A 83 -46.86 -26.72 5.67
N PRO A 84 -47.70 -26.47 4.64
CA PRO A 84 -47.24 -26.38 3.25
C PRO A 84 -46.17 -25.29 3.04
N ALA A 85 -46.15 -24.28 3.91
CA ALA A 85 -45.16 -23.20 3.88
C ALA A 85 -43.72 -23.70 4.09
N ALA A 86 -43.52 -24.78 4.87
CA ALA A 86 -42.20 -25.38 5.05
C ALA A 86 -41.68 -25.98 3.72
N GLN A 87 -42.57 -26.64 2.96
CA GLN A 87 -42.21 -27.21 1.66
C GLN A 87 -41.88 -26.13 0.62
N LYS A 88 -42.57 -24.99 0.66
CA LYS A 88 -42.33 -23.86 -0.26
C LYS A 88 -41.14 -22.98 0.13
N SER A 89 -40.54 -23.19 1.31
CA SER A 89 -39.48 -22.32 1.79
C SER A 89 -38.20 -22.43 0.97
N ASP A 90 -37.88 -23.62 0.41
CA ASP A 90 -36.77 -23.73 -0.54
C ASP A 90 -37.04 -22.93 -1.84
N GLU A 91 -38.28 -22.96 -2.35
CA GLU A 91 -38.67 -22.17 -3.52
C GLU A 91 -38.61 -20.66 -3.24
N MET A 92 -38.99 -20.22 -2.03
CA MET A 92 -38.93 -18.82 -1.64
C MET A 92 -37.49 -18.30 -1.55
N ILE A 93 -36.56 -19.07 -0.97
CA ILE A 93 -35.16 -18.66 -0.85
C ILE A 93 -34.51 -18.56 -2.24
N LYS A 94 -34.84 -19.49 -3.15
CA LYS A 94 -34.46 -19.45 -4.58
C LYS A 94 -35.03 -18.21 -5.27
N ALA A 95 -36.34 -17.98 -5.15
CA ALA A 95 -37.05 -16.91 -5.86
C ALA A 95 -36.57 -15.51 -5.46
N GLN A 96 -36.15 -15.34 -4.21
CA GLN A 96 -35.69 -14.05 -3.69
C GLN A 96 -34.18 -13.82 -3.88
N ASN A 97 -33.48 -14.76 -4.52
CA ASN A 97 -32.05 -14.67 -4.80
C ASN A 97 -31.22 -14.39 -3.53
N LEU A 98 -31.67 -14.92 -2.38
CA LEU A 98 -31.14 -14.57 -1.06
C LEU A 98 -29.74 -15.15 -0.80
N ALA A 99 -29.26 -16.02 -1.67
CA ALA A 99 -27.90 -16.52 -1.61
C ALA A 99 -27.42 -16.75 -3.05
N PRO A 100 -27.03 -15.67 -3.76
CA PRO A 100 -26.57 -15.78 -5.15
C PRO A 100 -25.29 -16.61 -5.26
N HIS A 101 -24.63 -16.88 -4.12
CA HIS A 101 -23.42 -17.69 -4.02
C HIS A 101 -23.70 -19.16 -3.69
N GLY A 102 -24.96 -19.55 -3.46
CA GLY A 102 -25.37 -20.90 -3.14
C GLY A 102 -25.83 -21.05 -1.69
N TYR A 103 -26.95 -21.72 -1.49
CA TYR A 103 -27.46 -22.14 -0.19
C TYR A 103 -28.02 -23.56 -0.31
N ARG A 104 -28.15 -24.23 0.83
CA ARG A 104 -28.85 -25.51 0.92
C ARG A 104 -29.64 -25.58 2.22
N LEU A 105 -30.95 -25.74 2.10
CA LEU A 105 -31.85 -26.07 3.21
C LEU A 105 -32.19 -27.55 3.10
N GLN A 106 -31.84 -28.33 4.12
CA GLN A 106 -32.12 -29.75 4.18
C GLN A 106 -32.88 -30.06 5.46
N TYR A 107 -33.96 -30.83 5.31
CA TYR A 107 -34.76 -31.33 6.42
C TYR A 107 -34.36 -32.77 6.72
N ALA A 108 -34.36 -33.12 8.00
CA ALA A 108 -34.14 -34.46 8.49
C ALA A 108 -34.97 -34.68 9.74
N PHE A 109 -35.29 -35.93 10.05
CA PHE A 109 -36.05 -36.29 11.24
C PHE A 109 -35.41 -37.48 11.92
N GLY A 110 -35.52 -37.56 13.24
CA GLY A 110 -35.01 -38.71 13.96
C GLY A 110 -35.05 -38.56 15.47
N THR A 111 -34.89 -39.67 16.15
CA THR A 111 -34.88 -39.73 17.62
C THR A 111 -33.47 -39.57 18.21
N LYS A 112 -32.43 -39.68 17.38
CA LYS A 112 -31.02 -39.58 17.74
C LYS A 112 -30.26 -38.78 16.69
N ALA A 113 -29.26 -37.99 17.10
CA ALA A 113 -28.46 -37.19 16.17
C ALA A 113 -27.80 -38.07 15.11
N ALA A 114 -27.34 -39.28 15.47
CA ALA A 114 -26.74 -40.22 14.52
C ALA A 114 -27.66 -40.65 13.36
N ALA A 115 -28.99 -40.69 13.56
CA ALA A 115 -29.94 -40.99 12.50
C ALA A 115 -30.07 -39.80 11.55
N VAL A 116 -30.33 -38.62 12.11
CA VAL A 116 -30.38 -37.33 11.37
C VAL A 116 -29.11 -37.12 10.55
N LEU A 117 -27.94 -37.40 11.12
CA LEU A 117 -26.66 -37.25 10.45
C LEU A 117 -26.45 -38.24 9.30
N ARG A 118 -27.06 -39.42 9.36
CA ARG A 118 -27.00 -40.39 8.27
C ARG A 118 -27.68 -39.83 7.03
N ASP A 119 -28.86 -39.23 7.23
CA ASP A 119 -29.64 -38.61 6.16
C ASP A 119 -28.96 -37.35 5.63
N LEU A 120 -28.43 -36.49 6.52
CA LEU A 120 -27.68 -35.31 6.11
C LEU A 120 -26.42 -35.64 5.30
N LYS A 121 -25.76 -36.78 5.60
CA LYS A 121 -24.58 -37.26 4.84
C LYS A 121 -24.95 -37.81 3.46
N GLN A 122 -26.19 -38.25 3.24
CA GLN A 122 -26.65 -38.70 1.93
C GLN A 122 -26.88 -37.51 0.98
N ASP A 123 -27.08 -36.30 1.51
CA ASP A 123 -27.13 -35.09 0.72
C ASP A 123 -25.70 -34.64 0.32
N ASN A 124 -25.30 -35.05 -0.88
CA ASN A 124 -24.02 -34.65 -1.49
C ASN A 124 -23.89 -33.13 -1.67
N THR A 125 -25.01 -32.42 -1.88
CA THR A 125 -25.00 -30.96 -2.07
C THR A 125 -24.71 -30.25 -0.75
N LEU A 126 -25.40 -30.66 0.32
CA LEU A 126 -25.15 -30.13 1.66
C LEU A 126 -23.72 -30.45 2.09
N THR A 127 -23.28 -31.70 1.90
CA THR A 127 -21.92 -32.14 2.26
C THR A 127 -20.85 -31.39 1.48
N ALA A 128 -21.05 -31.15 0.18
CA ALA A 128 -20.16 -30.31 -0.61
C ALA A 128 -20.10 -28.90 -0.02
N LEU A 129 -21.26 -28.27 0.21
CA LEU A 129 -21.37 -26.90 0.71
C LEU A 129 -20.72 -26.73 2.09
N ILE A 130 -21.07 -27.55 3.09
CA ILE A 130 -20.51 -27.44 4.46
C ILE A 130 -19.03 -27.78 4.54
N THR A 131 -18.42 -28.29 3.46
CA THR A 131 -16.97 -28.54 3.39
C THR A 131 -16.23 -27.48 2.59
N GLU A 132 -16.85 -26.32 2.36
CA GLU A 132 -16.21 -25.12 1.83
C GLU A 132 -15.70 -24.22 2.95
N GLU A 133 -14.74 -23.34 2.63
CA GLU A 133 -14.05 -22.51 3.63
C GLU A 133 -14.99 -21.50 4.31
N HIS A 134 -15.77 -20.76 3.52
CA HIS A 134 -16.61 -19.64 3.96
C HIS A 134 -18.08 -20.03 3.93
N VAL A 135 -18.55 -20.63 5.02
CA VAL A 135 -19.92 -21.13 5.15
C VAL A 135 -20.48 -20.73 6.49
N ARG A 136 -21.69 -20.16 6.49
CA ARG A 136 -22.49 -20.02 7.71
C ARG A 136 -23.47 -21.15 7.83
N LEU A 137 -23.69 -21.56 9.08
CA LEU A 137 -24.59 -22.63 9.43
C LEU A 137 -25.69 -22.12 10.34
N GLY A 138 -26.92 -22.47 10.04
CA GLY A 138 -28.06 -22.45 10.95
C GLY A 138 -28.59 -23.85 11.14
N VAL A 139 -28.62 -24.33 12.38
CA VAL A 139 -29.27 -25.61 12.73
C VAL A 139 -30.48 -25.28 13.59
N GLY A 140 -31.66 -25.67 13.12
CA GLY A 140 -32.89 -25.52 13.87
C GLY A 140 -33.44 -26.89 14.24
N VAL A 141 -33.74 -27.08 15.52
CA VAL A 141 -34.32 -28.33 16.01
C VAL A 141 -35.66 -28.04 16.70
N PHE A 142 -36.65 -28.87 16.40
CA PHE A 142 -37.96 -28.82 17.02
C PHE A 142 -38.32 -30.20 17.58
N TRP A 143 -38.79 -30.24 18.83
CA TRP A 143 -39.19 -31.46 19.53
C TRP A 143 -40.68 -31.74 19.33
N VAL A 144 -41.03 -32.93 18.87
CA VAL A 144 -42.41 -33.38 18.69
C VAL A 144 -42.75 -34.39 19.78
N PRO A 145 -43.68 -34.08 20.72
CA PRO A 145 -43.93 -34.88 21.91
C PRO A 145 -44.88 -36.08 21.70
N ASP A 146 -45.37 -36.34 20.49
CA ASP A 146 -46.35 -37.39 20.18
C ASP A 146 -45.84 -38.83 20.42
N ASP A 147 -46.73 -39.82 20.28
CA ASP A 147 -46.44 -41.24 20.50
C ASP A 147 -45.36 -41.73 19.52
N LYS A 148 -44.15 -41.97 20.07
CA LYS A 148 -42.80 -42.00 19.44
C LYS A 148 -42.21 -40.61 19.22
N PRO A 149 -41.68 -39.99 20.28
CA PRO A 149 -41.20 -38.63 20.18
C PRO A 149 -39.93 -38.56 19.33
N TYR A 150 -39.84 -37.51 18.51
CA TYR A 150 -38.74 -37.31 17.58
C TYR A 150 -38.36 -35.85 17.48
N PHE A 151 -37.17 -35.60 16.92
CA PHE A 151 -36.73 -34.27 16.54
C PHE A 151 -36.95 -34.07 15.05
N GLN A 152 -37.63 -32.98 14.71
CA GLN A 152 -37.60 -32.42 13.37
C GLN A 152 -36.41 -31.45 13.29
N VAL A 153 -35.57 -31.61 12.28
CA VAL A 153 -34.33 -30.84 12.12
C VAL A 153 -34.32 -30.17 10.76
N ALA A 154 -33.99 -28.88 10.75
CA ALA A 154 -33.67 -28.15 9.54
C ALA A 154 -32.22 -27.67 9.63
N VAL A 155 -31.44 -27.98 8.60
CA VAL A 155 -30.06 -27.51 8.45
C VAL A 155 -30.00 -26.57 7.28
N LEU A 156 -29.63 -25.33 7.55
CA LEU A 156 -29.40 -24.30 6.55
C LEU A 156 -27.91 -24.00 6.49
N ALA A 157 -27.30 -24.27 5.33
CA ALA A 157 -25.94 -23.85 5.04
C ALA A 157 -25.97 -22.78 3.93
N VAL A 158 -25.22 -21.70 4.14
CA VAL A 158 -25.15 -20.57 3.20
C VAL A 158 -23.69 -20.31 2.87
N ARG A 159 -23.35 -20.28 1.57
CA ARG A 159 -22.02 -19.88 1.12
C ARG A 159 -21.84 -18.39 1.34
N GLU A 160 -20.82 -18.00 2.08
CA GLU A 160 -20.39 -16.61 2.13
C GLU A 160 -19.50 -16.30 0.93
N PRO A 161 -19.63 -15.09 0.34
CA PRO A 161 -18.63 -14.64 -0.61
C PRO A 161 -17.29 -14.61 0.11
N ASP A 162 -16.28 -15.26 -0.48
CA ASP A 162 -14.91 -15.18 0.01
C ASP A 162 -14.57 -13.69 0.21
N PRO A 163 -14.15 -13.25 1.42
CA PRO A 163 -13.92 -11.85 1.72
C PRO A 163 -12.84 -11.22 0.82
N MET A 164 -12.06 -12.05 0.15
CA MET A 164 -11.03 -11.67 -0.81
C MET A 164 -11.39 -12.02 -2.26
N ALA A 165 -12.62 -12.50 -2.54
CA ALA A 165 -13.10 -12.72 -3.91
C ALA A 165 -13.00 -11.42 -4.72
N GLY A 166 -12.10 -11.42 -5.71
CA GLY A 166 -11.87 -10.26 -6.58
C GLY A 166 -10.90 -9.22 -6.03
N ARG A 167 -10.25 -9.46 -4.89
CA ARG A 167 -9.13 -8.63 -4.40
C ARG A 167 -7.79 -9.27 -4.78
N THR A 168 -6.85 -8.45 -5.23
CA THR A 168 -5.43 -8.82 -5.32
C THR A 168 -4.97 -9.21 -3.92
N GLY A 169 -4.36 -10.39 -3.76
CA GLY A 169 -4.25 -11.14 -2.50
C GLY A 169 -3.46 -10.52 -1.33
N LEU A 170 -3.10 -9.24 -1.40
CA LEU A 170 -2.56 -8.45 -0.28
C LEU A 170 -3.24 -7.07 -0.25
N ALA A 171 -3.62 -6.62 0.94
CA ALA A 171 -4.17 -5.30 1.17
C ALA A 171 -3.06 -4.22 1.20
N ARG A 172 -3.44 -2.95 0.99
CA ARG A 172 -2.53 -1.81 1.14
C ARG A 172 -1.89 -1.75 2.52
N ALA A 173 -2.67 -1.98 3.58
CA ALA A 173 -2.18 -2.03 4.95
C ALA A 173 -1.06 -3.06 5.18
N GLU A 174 -0.98 -4.11 4.34
CA GLU A 174 0.05 -5.15 4.41
C GLU A 174 1.26 -4.85 3.52
N THR A 175 1.07 -4.08 2.44
CA THR A 175 2.12 -3.79 1.44
C THR A 175 2.82 -2.45 1.70
N ASP A 176 2.10 -1.44 2.18
CA ASP A 176 2.62 -0.09 2.41
C ASP A 176 3.79 -0.06 3.42
N PRO A 177 3.76 -0.78 4.56
CA PRO A 177 4.89 -0.76 5.51
C PRO A 177 6.18 -1.32 4.90
N VAL A 178 6.08 -2.37 4.08
CA VAL A 178 7.23 -2.98 3.40
C VAL A 178 7.81 -2.00 2.38
N MET A 179 6.95 -1.35 1.60
CA MET A 179 7.39 -0.37 0.60
C MET A 179 7.94 0.92 1.23
N GLN A 180 7.43 1.35 2.38
CA GLN A 180 7.99 2.48 3.14
C GLN A 180 9.38 2.18 3.68
N ALA A 181 9.59 0.98 4.22
CA ALA A 181 10.92 0.54 4.66
C ALA A 181 11.90 0.50 3.47
N ALA A 182 11.47 -0.07 2.34
CA ALA A 182 12.25 -0.08 1.10
C ALA A 182 12.58 1.33 0.61
N ALA A 183 11.62 2.26 0.66
CA ALA A 183 11.85 3.66 0.26
C ALA A 183 12.93 4.33 1.11
N SER A 184 12.95 4.07 2.43
CA SER A 184 13.99 4.58 3.31
C SER A 184 15.38 4.02 2.96
N GLU A 185 15.45 2.74 2.64
CA GLU A 185 16.70 2.08 2.23
C GLU A 185 17.19 2.59 0.87
N ILE A 186 16.30 2.68 -0.12
CA ILE A 186 16.60 3.23 -1.45
C ILE A 186 17.09 4.68 -1.33
N ASN A 187 16.47 5.47 -0.46
CA ASN A 187 16.89 6.85 -0.22
C ASN A 187 18.36 6.91 0.22
N LYS A 188 18.70 6.14 1.26
CA LYS A 188 20.04 6.11 1.83
C LYS A 188 21.09 5.48 0.91
N ALA A 189 20.78 4.33 0.32
CA ALA A 189 21.74 3.54 -0.44
C ALA A 189 21.92 4.02 -1.89
N CYS A 190 20.85 4.56 -2.51
CA CYS A 190 20.82 4.87 -3.93
C CYS A 190 20.64 6.37 -4.22
N TYR A 191 19.71 7.03 -3.54
CA TYR A 191 19.33 8.42 -3.86
C TYR A 191 20.39 9.43 -3.39
N GLU A 192 20.86 9.31 -2.14
CA GLU A 192 21.89 10.20 -1.59
C GLU A 192 23.18 10.24 -2.44
N PRO A 193 23.76 9.10 -2.88
CA PRO A 193 24.90 9.13 -3.80
C PRO A 193 24.58 9.74 -5.17
N ALA A 194 23.36 9.57 -5.67
CA ALA A 194 22.93 10.17 -6.92
C ALA A 194 22.85 11.71 -6.82
N LEU A 195 22.41 12.24 -5.68
CA LEU A 195 22.34 13.68 -5.40
C LEU A 195 23.72 14.36 -5.39
N VAL A 196 24.78 13.65 -4.97
CA VAL A 196 26.15 14.19 -5.02
C VAL A 196 26.59 14.47 -6.47
N LYS A 197 26.13 13.65 -7.42
CA LYS A 197 26.46 13.82 -8.85
C LYS A 197 25.53 14.85 -9.50
N ASN A 198 24.24 14.78 -9.19
CA ASN A 198 23.22 15.69 -9.70
C ASN A 198 22.31 16.18 -8.54
N PRO A 199 22.56 17.38 -8.00
CA PRO A 199 21.76 17.94 -6.90
C PRO A 199 20.27 18.15 -7.24
N ASN A 200 19.95 18.19 -8.54
CA ASN A 200 18.59 18.37 -9.04
C ASN A 200 17.90 17.03 -9.39
N PHE A 201 18.51 15.90 -9.02
CA PHE A 201 17.99 14.59 -9.33
C PHE A 201 16.65 14.37 -8.61
N GLY A 202 15.61 14.06 -9.38
CA GLY A 202 14.26 13.83 -8.90
C GLY A 202 13.42 13.18 -9.99
N GLY A 203 12.20 12.80 -9.67
CA GLY A 203 11.29 12.16 -10.62
C GLY A 203 10.51 11.00 -10.03
N ASN A 204 9.96 10.17 -10.93
CA ASN A 204 9.02 9.13 -10.59
C ASN A 204 9.50 7.77 -11.11
N LEU A 205 9.58 6.80 -10.22
CA LEU A 205 9.91 5.42 -10.54
C LEU A 205 8.68 4.56 -10.27
N ILE A 206 8.27 3.70 -11.21
CA ILE A 206 7.12 2.82 -10.99
C ILE A 206 7.59 1.39 -11.13
N PHE A 207 7.47 0.63 -10.04
CA PHE A 207 7.77 -0.80 -10.03
C PHE A 207 6.52 -1.61 -10.32
N GLN A 208 6.65 -2.67 -11.12
CA GLN A 208 5.74 -3.80 -11.15
C GLN A 208 6.43 -4.97 -10.44
N ILE A 209 5.83 -5.43 -9.34
CA ILE A 209 6.39 -6.43 -8.44
C ILE A 209 5.45 -7.63 -8.46
N VAL A 210 5.99 -8.83 -8.67
CA VAL A 210 5.28 -10.10 -8.57
C VAL A 210 5.72 -10.79 -7.29
N ILE A 211 4.78 -11.00 -6.38
CA ILE A 211 4.98 -11.63 -5.08
C ILE A 211 4.51 -13.07 -5.16
N ALA A 212 5.36 -14.02 -4.75
CA ALA A 212 5.07 -15.44 -4.69
C ALA A 212 4.16 -15.79 -3.49
N GLY A 213 3.66 -17.03 -3.45
CA GLY A 213 2.74 -17.50 -2.41
C GLY A 213 3.30 -17.46 -0.98
N ALA A 214 4.62 -17.47 -0.82
CA ALA A 214 5.30 -17.36 0.47
C ALA A 214 5.61 -15.90 0.87
N GLY A 215 5.24 -14.91 0.04
CA GLY A 215 5.52 -13.49 0.29
C GLY A 215 6.85 -13.00 -0.29
N GLU A 216 7.63 -13.88 -0.91
CA GLU A 216 8.89 -13.52 -1.57
C GLU A 216 8.65 -12.78 -2.89
N VAL A 217 9.48 -11.78 -3.21
CA VAL A 217 9.44 -11.18 -4.55
C VAL A 217 9.99 -12.17 -5.57
N GLN A 218 9.14 -12.62 -6.48
CA GLN A 218 9.52 -13.51 -7.58
C GLN A 218 10.21 -12.75 -8.71
N SER A 219 9.73 -11.53 -8.98
CA SER A 219 10.33 -10.63 -9.95
C SER A 219 9.88 -9.20 -9.70
N ALA A 220 10.77 -8.23 -9.86
CA ALA A 220 10.43 -6.83 -10.01
C ALA A 220 10.95 -6.29 -11.35
N LYS A 221 10.20 -5.37 -11.97
CA LYS A 221 10.63 -4.63 -13.15
C LYS A 221 10.08 -3.20 -13.13
N TYR A 222 10.67 -2.32 -13.93
CA TYR A 222 10.16 -0.97 -14.10
C TYR A 222 9.01 -0.93 -15.09
N LEU A 223 7.95 -0.21 -14.74
CA LEU A 223 6.99 0.35 -15.69
C LEU A 223 7.42 1.75 -16.15
N SER A 224 8.11 2.49 -15.28
CA SER A 224 8.73 3.79 -15.56
C SER A 224 10.08 3.85 -14.87
N LYS A 225 11.08 4.44 -15.55
CA LYS A 225 12.48 4.61 -15.13
C LYS A 225 12.78 6.07 -14.78
N SER A 226 13.86 6.32 -14.04
CA SER A 226 14.43 7.67 -13.91
C SER A 226 15.37 8.01 -15.08
N ASP A 227 15.98 9.19 -15.06
CA ASP A 227 17.04 9.58 -15.98
C ASP A 227 18.44 9.10 -15.52
N ASN A 228 18.52 8.36 -14.41
CA ASN A 228 19.77 7.85 -13.84
C ASN A 228 19.77 6.31 -13.75
N ALA A 229 20.41 5.65 -14.72
CA ALA A 229 20.46 4.20 -14.80
C ALA A 229 21.15 3.52 -13.60
N ALA A 230 22.14 4.17 -12.99
CA ALA A 230 22.82 3.63 -11.81
C ALA A 230 21.91 3.64 -10.59
N PHE A 231 21.15 4.73 -10.40
CA PHE A 231 20.12 4.82 -9.38
C PHE A 231 19.02 3.78 -9.59
N ASP A 232 18.50 3.68 -10.80
CA ASP A 232 17.43 2.72 -11.12
C ASP A 232 17.84 1.30 -10.73
N THR A 233 19.04 0.87 -11.17
CA THR A 233 19.55 -0.48 -10.95
C THR A 233 19.68 -0.78 -9.45
N CYS A 234 20.25 0.16 -8.69
CA CYS A 234 20.37 0.07 -7.24
C CYS A 234 18.99 -0.08 -6.56
N ALA A 235 18.01 0.74 -6.96
CA ALA A 235 16.68 0.70 -6.37
C ALA A 235 15.94 -0.62 -6.66
N LEU A 236 16.10 -1.18 -7.87
CA LEU A 236 15.48 -2.45 -8.25
C LEU A 236 16.09 -3.64 -7.52
N GLU A 237 17.39 -3.62 -7.23
CA GLU A 237 18.05 -4.66 -6.43
C GLU A 237 17.45 -4.74 -5.03
N ILE A 238 17.25 -3.59 -4.36
CA ILE A 238 16.59 -3.53 -3.05
C ILE A 238 15.16 -4.08 -3.16
N VAL A 239 14.39 -3.67 -4.16
CA VAL A 239 13.00 -4.14 -4.36
C VAL A 239 12.92 -5.66 -4.60
N ASN A 240 13.86 -6.24 -5.36
CA ASN A 240 13.91 -7.69 -5.59
C ASN A 240 14.19 -8.51 -4.33
N ASN A 241 14.83 -7.90 -3.33
CA ASN A 241 15.17 -8.57 -2.08
C ASN A 241 14.12 -8.40 -0.97
N LEU A 242 13.00 -7.73 -1.26
CA LEU A 242 11.94 -7.53 -0.27
C LEU A 242 11.22 -8.84 0.09
N ARG A 243 10.61 -8.82 1.27
CA ARG A 243 9.72 -9.87 1.78
C ARG A 243 8.41 -9.23 2.21
N PHE A 244 7.32 -9.68 1.59
CA PHE A 244 5.95 -9.31 1.92
C PHE A 244 5.31 -10.38 2.81
N PRO A 245 4.19 -10.07 3.47
CA PRO A 245 3.33 -11.09 4.03
C PRO A 245 2.89 -12.09 2.96
N ALA A 246 2.67 -13.34 3.36
CA ALA A 246 2.18 -14.37 2.46
C ALA A 246 0.80 -13.98 1.91
N PRO A 247 0.60 -13.91 0.59
CA PRO A 247 -0.69 -13.59 0.01
C PRO A 247 -1.79 -14.58 0.40
N TYR A 248 -3.04 -14.12 0.35
CA TYR A 248 -4.20 -14.99 0.62
C TYR A 248 -4.18 -16.25 -0.26
N LYS A 249 -4.29 -17.42 0.38
CA LYS A 249 -4.22 -18.76 -0.25
C LYS A 249 -2.90 -19.06 -0.98
N GLY A 250 -1.83 -18.33 -0.70
CA GLY A 250 -0.51 -18.54 -1.32
C GLY A 250 -0.53 -18.34 -2.84
N LYS A 251 -1.49 -17.59 -3.37
CA LYS A 251 -1.54 -17.28 -4.80
C LYS A 251 -0.61 -16.10 -5.11
N PRO A 252 0.15 -16.14 -6.23
CA PRO A 252 0.97 -15.00 -6.61
C PRO A 252 0.15 -13.73 -6.82
N VAL A 253 0.73 -12.58 -6.47
CA VAL A 253 0.09 -11.26 -6.59
C VAL A 253 1.01 -10.30 -7.33
N THR A 254 0.45 -9.55 -8.28
CA THR A 254 1.15 -8.46 -8.96
C THR A 254 0.71 -7.12 -8.38
N LEU A 255 1.65 -6.29 -7.96
CA LEU A 255 1.38 -4.92 -7.52
C LEU A 255 2.21 -3.92 -8.32
N ASN A 256 1.63 -2.74 -8.55
CA ASN A 256 2.32 -1.61 -9.13
C ASN A 256 2.50 -0.55 -8.04
N HIS A 257 3.74 -0.14 -7.75
CA HIS A 257 4.03 0.84 -6.72
C HIS A 257 4.81 2.03 -7.29
N PRO A 258 4.23 3.25 -7.28
CA PRO A 258 4.95 4.46 -7.64
C PRO A 258 5.81 4.94 -6.46
N MET A 259 7.03 5.39 -6.75
CA MET A 259 7.93 6.04 -5.82
C MET A 259 8.33 7.40 -6.39
N HIS A 260 8.16 8.43 -5.57
CA HIS A 260 8.42 9.83 -5.93
C HIS A 260 9.66 10.30 -5.21
N PHE A 261 10.59 10.89 -5.94
CA PHE A 261 11.82 11.47 -5.41
C PHE A 261 11.85 12.96 -5.70
N GLN A 262 12.18 13.73 -4.68
CA GLN A 262 12.32 15.17 -4.77
C GLN A 262 13.65 15.58 -4.16
N PRO A 263 14.42 16.45 -4.84
CA PRO A 263 15.66 16.92 -4.27
C PRO A 263 15.39 17.69 -2.97
N PRO A 264 16.32 17.64 -2.00
CA PRO A 264 16.11 18.20 -0.65
C PRO A 264 15.86 19.72 -0.64
N GLN A 265 16.16 20.41 -1.75
CA GLN A 265 15.96 21.84 -1.93
C GLN A 265 14.58 22.18 -2.56
N GLY A 266 13.72 21.17 -2.77
CA GLY A 266 12.45 21.30 -3.47
C GLY A 266 12.63 21.50 -4.97
N GLU A 267 11.74 22.25 -5.63
CA GLU A 267 11.80 22.49 -7.08
C GLU A 267 12.90 23.47 -7.52
N ARG A 268 13.67 24.03 -6.58
CA ARG A 268 14.73 24.99 -6.89
C ARG A 268 15.93 24.27 -7.51
N LYS A 269 16.06 24.40 -8.82
CA LYS A 269 17.24 23.91 -9.55
C LYS A 269 18.48 24.70 -9.13
N VAL A 270 19.60 24.02 -8.92
CA VAL A 270 20.91 24.62 -8.65
C VAL A 270 21.81 24.41 -9.86
N GLY A 271 22.41 25.50 -10.34
CA GLY A 271 23.39 25.46 -11.41
C GLY A 271 24.74 24.97 -10.90
N ARG A 272 25.50 24.27 -11.75
CA ARG A 272 26.86 23.84 -11.40
C ARG A 272 27.87 24.30 -12.45
N LEU A 273 29.02 24.77 -11.99
CA LEU A 273 30.19 25.01 -12.82
C LEU A 273 31.32 24.10 -12.35
N THR A 274 32.03 23.48 -13.29
CA THR A 274 33.20 22.65 -13.01
C THR A 274 34.40 23.53 -12.61
N GLY A 275 35.31 22.98 -11.81
CA GLY A 275 36.54 23.69 -11.40
C GLY A 275 37.35 24.19 -12.60
N ASP A 276 37.40 23.42 -13.70
CA ASP A 276 38.10 23.80 -14.92
C ASP A 276 37.41 24.95 -15.66
N GLN A 277 36.07 25.00 -15.68
CA GLN A 277 35.34 26.13 -16.26
C GLN A 277 35.61 27.41 -15.48
N VAL A 278 35.57 27.32 -14.14
CA VAL A 278 35.87 28.46 -13.26
C VAL A 278 37.32 28.92 -13.47
N THR A 279 38.28 28.01 -13.37
CA THR A 279 39.72 28.32 -13.48
C THR A 279 40.08 28.88 -14.85
N ARG A 280 39.51 28.35 -15.93
CA ARG A 280 39.71 28.89 -17.29
C ARG A 280 39.12 30.30 -17.44
N THR A 281 37.95 30.56 -16.86
CA THR A 281 37.31 31.89 -16.94
C THR A 281 38.14 32.94 -16.21
N PHE A 282 38.60 32.64 -14.99
CA PHE A 282 39.49 33.54 -14.24
C PHE A 282 40.89 33.64 -14.86
N GLY A 283 41.43 32.54 -15.37
CA GLY A 283 42.73 32.51 -16.06
C GLY A 283 42.74 33.37 -17.32
N GLY A 284 41.66 33.35 -18.11
CA GLY A 284 41.51 34.20 -19.30
C GLY A 284 41.46 35.69 -18.99
N ALA A 285 40.95 36.08 -17.81
CA ALA A 285 40.90 37.45 -17.34
C ALA A 285 42.09 37.85 -16.44
N SER A 286 43.08 36.96 -16.27
CA SER A 286 44.20 37.17 -15.33
C SER A 286 44.99 38.45 -15.61
N TYR A 287 45.15 38.82 -16.88
CA TYR A 287 45.82 40.06 -17.28
C TYR A 287 45.08 41.31 -16.81
N ASP A 288 43.74 41.33 -16.89
CA ASP A 288 42.93 42.46 -16.43
C ASP A 288 43.01 42.65 -14.92
N PHE A 289 42.98 41.55 -14.17
CA PHE A 289 43.19 41.60 -12.72
C PHE A 289 44.60 42.07 -12.36
N ARG A 290 45.62 41.61 -13.11
CA ARG A 290 47.00 42.05 -12.92
C ARG A 290 47.19 43.54 -13.21
N ALA A 291 46.52 44.07 -14.23
CA ALA A 291 46.57 45.50 -14.55
C ALA A 291 46.02 46.36 -13.40
N CYS A 292 44.93 45.94 -12.75
CA CYS A 292 44.42 46.59 -11.54
C CYS A 292 45.42 46.56 -10.38
N PHE A 293 46.19 45.49 -10.23
CA PHE A 293 47.20 45.38 -9.18
C PHE A 293 48.46 46.21 -9.48
N GLU A 294 48.95 46.18 -10.71
CA GLU A 294 50.14 46.92 -11.14
C GLU A 294 49.95 48.44 -11.07
N SER A 295 48.75 48.97 -11.38
CA SER A 295 48.47 50.40 -11.21
C SER A 295 48.58 50.82 -9.74
N ARG A 296 48.05 49.99 -8.83
CA ARG A 296 48.09 50.25 -7.39
C ARG A 296 49.50 50.14 -6.81
N LEU A 297 50.32 49.22 -7.30
CA LEU A 297 51.73 49.13 -6.91
C LEU A 297 52.53 50.41 -7.27
N LYS A 298 52.22 51.04 -8.41
CA LYS A 298 52.86 52.30 -8.84
C LYS A 298 52.42 53.51 -8.03
N GLU A 299 51.17 53.52 -7.56
CA GLU A 299 50.55 54.69 -6.92
C GLU A 299 50.66 54.69 -5.39
N ALA A 300 50.53 53.53 -4.73
CA ALA A 300 50.18 53.51 -3.31
C ALA A 300 51.30 52.99 -2.39
N LYS A 301 51.90 51.80 -2.62
CA LYS A 301 52.95 51.21 -1.76
C LYS A 301 53.75 50.11 -2.50
N PRO A 302 55.10 50.06 -2.43
CA PRO A 302 55.93 49.00 -3.05
C PRO A 302 55.82 47.59 -2.41
N GLY A 303 54.77 47.29 -1.65
CA GLY A 303 54.63 46.03 -0.90
C GLY A 303 53.19 45.54 -0.76
N LEU A 304 52.30 45.95 -1.67
CA LEU A 304 50.92 45.45 -1.69
C LEU A 304 50.95 43.96 -2.06
N ALA A 305 50.42 43.10 -1.20
CA ALA A 305 50.31 41.66 -1.42
C ALA A 305 49.16 41.09 -0.57
N GLY A 306 48.65 39.93 -0.94
CA GLY A 306 47.59 39.25 -0.19
C GLY A 306 46.61 38.50 -1.08
N THR A 307 45.53 38.00 -0.49
CA THR A 307 44.48 37.27 -1.21
C THR A 307 43.16 38.01 -1.13
N ILE A 308 42.44 38.07 -2.24
CA ILE A 308 41.04 38.49 -2.29
C ILE A 308 40.20 37.29 -2.68
N THR A 309 39.34 36.80 -1.79
CA THR A 309 38.45 35.67 -2.05
C THR A 309 37.08 36.17 -2.47
N LEU A 310 36.69 35.88 -3.71
CA LEU A 310 35.42 36.29 -4.28
C LEU A 310 34.40 35.16 -4.23
N ALA A 311 33.20 35.44 -3.74
CA ALA A 311 32.02 34.61 -3.89
C ALA A 311 31.07 35.23 -4.92
N LEU A 312 30.85 34.52 -6.02
CA LEU A 312 30.05 34.98 -7.16
C LEU A 312 28.78 34.13 -7.27
N THR A 313 27.67 34.78 -7.64
CA THR A 313 26.48 34.12 -8.16
C THR A 313 26.48 34.30 -9.68
N VAL A 314 26.51 33.20 -10.41
CA VAL A 314 26.50 33.15 -11.87
C VAL A 314 25.09 32.81 -12.33
N ALA A 315 24.50 33.65 -13.17
CA ALA A 315 23.18 33.46 -13.76
C ALA A 315 23.17 32.31 -14.79
N PRO A 316 21.99 31.79 -15.18
CA PRO A 316 21.88 30.69 -16.15
C PRO A 316 22.52 30.97 -17.51
N ASP A 317 22.61 32.24 -17.92
CA ASP A 317 23.24 32.66 -19.17
C ASP A 317 24.78 32.77 -19.05
N GLY A 318 25.35 32.48 -17.89
CA GLY A 318 26.78 32.58 -17.58
C GLY A 318 27.25 33.98 -17.18
N SER A 319 26.36 34.99 -17.09
CA SER A 319 26.73 36.31 -16.56
C SER A 319 26.87 36.29 -15.03
N VAL A 320 27.65 37.21 -14.47
CA VAL A 320 27.77 37.35 -13.01
C VAL A 320 26.61 38.21 -12.48
N ALA A 321 25.70 37.59 -11.73
CA ALA A 321 24.52 38.24 -11.17
C ALA A 321 24.80 38.97 -9.86
N ALA A 322 25.68 38.41 -9.01
CA ALA A 322 26.09 39.01 -7.74
C ALA A 322 27.53 38.66 -7.38
N ILE A 323 28.20 39.53 -6.63
CA ILE A 323 29.56 39.33 -6.13
C ILE A 323 29.64 39.78 -4.69
N HIS A 324 30.28 38.97 -3.86
CA HIS A 324 30.59 39.27 -2.47
C HIS A 324 32.07 38.97 -2.19
N VAL A 325 32.75 39.84 -1.47
CA VAL A 325 34.13 39.62 -1.03
C VAL A 325 34.07 38.89 0.31
N GLN A 326 34.54 37.64 0.34
CA GLN A 326 34.62 36.85 1.57
C GLN A 326 35.88 37.17 2.37
N GLU A 327 36.98 37.48 1.69
CA GLU A 327 38.27 37.81 2.30
C GLU A 327 38.97 38.89 1.49
N ASP A 328 39.57 39.86 2.18
CA ASP A 328 40.41 40.92 1.61
C ASP A 328 41.61 41.14 2.53
N THR A 329 42.70 40.41 2.28
CA THR A 329 43.96 40.59 3.01
C THR A 329 44.70 41.88 2.65
N PRO A 330 44.78 42.31 1.37
CA PRO A 330 45.46 43.55 0.99
C PRO A 330 44.88 44.81 1.65
N LYS A 331 43.56 44.83 1.93
CA LYS A 331 42.85 45.95 2.55
C LYS A 331 43.03 47.28 1.79
N ASP A 332 43.20 47.22 0.47
CA ASP A 332 43.26 48.40 -0.40
C ASP A 332 41.94 48.52 -1.17
N THR A 333 41.12 49.50 -0.81
CA THR A 333 39.77 49.69 -1.37
C THR A 333 39.80 49.84 -2.89
N LEU A 334 40.78 50.57 -3.44
CA LEU A 334 40.88 50.84 -4.87
C LEU A 334 41.27 49.57 -5.67
N LEU A 335 42.15 48.72 -5.12
CA LEU A 335 42.43 47.40 -5.67
C LEU A 335 41.15 46.54 -5.67
N THR A 336 40.46 46.46 -4.53
CA THR A 336 39.25 45.67 -4.38
C THR A 336 38.14 46.13 -5.33
N GLU A 337 37.93 47.44 -5.49
CA GLU A 337 36.99 48.01 -6.46
C GLU A 337 37.36 47.66 -7.92
N GLY A 338 38.65 47.75 -8.28
CA GLY A 338 39.14 47.36 -9.60
C GLY A 338 38.91 45.88 -9.89
N VAL A 339 39.22 45.00 -8.93
CA VAL A 339 38.97 43.57 -9.01
C VAL A 339 37.47 43.28 -9.14
N LEU A 340 36.62 43.92 -8.35
CA LEU A 340 35.17 43.75 -8.43
C LEU A 340 34.62 44.20 -9.79
N ALA A 341 35.10 45.31 -10.35
CA ALA A 341 34.70 45.78 -11.68
C ALA A 341 35.02 44.75 -12.76
N ARG A 342 36.23 44.17 -12.75
CA ARG A 342 36.63 43.12 -13.69
C ARG A 342 35.88 41.81 -13.49
N ALA A 343 35.65 41.43 -12.23
CA ALA A 343 34.87 40.24 -11.90
C ALA A 343 33.42 40.35 -12.41
N ARG A 344 32.79 41.53 -12.39
CA ARG A 344 31.44 41.76 -12.95
C ARG A 344 31.39 41.57 -14.47
N SER A 345 32.48 41.84 -15.18
CA SER A 345 32.57 41.65 -16.64
C SER A 345 32.88 40.22 -17.08
N LEU A 346 33.11 39.29 -16.14
CA LEU A 346 33.38 37.90 -16.49
C LEU A 346 32.15 37.25 -17.14
N LYS A 347 32.40 36.44 -18.17
CA LYS A 347 31.40 35.57 -18.79
C LYS A 347 31.80 34.12 -18.59
N PHE A 348 31.09 33.44 -17.71
CA PHE A 348 31.23 32.01 -17.51
C PHE A 348 30.49 31.27 -18.63
N PRO A 349 30.87 30.01 -18.91
CA PRO A 349 29.96 29.09 -19.60
C PRO A 349 28.62 29.00 -18.86
N PRO A 350 27.49 28.76 -19.55
CA PRO A 350 26.22 28.48 -18.90
C PRO A 350 26.38 27.36 -17.86
N PRO A 351 25.93 27.56 -16.60
CA PRO A 351 25.97 26.50 -15.60
C PRO A 351 25.21 25.26 -16.03
N GLU A 352 25.72 24.08 -15.67
CA GLU A 352 25.00 22.82 -15.82
C GLU A 352 23.63 22.91 -15.14
N PHE A 353 22.63 22.25 -15.71
CA PHE A 353 21.24 22.25 -15.24
C PHE A 353 20.48 23.59 -15.38
N GLY A 354 21.08 24.61 -16.01
CA GLY A 354 20.38 25.83 -16.45
C GLY A 354 19.84 26.72 -15.32
N ALA A 355 20.45 26.64 -14.14
CA ALA A 355 20.11 27.44 -12.97
C ALA A 355 21.31 28.25 -12.46
N GLU A 356 21.12 29.05 -11.41
CA GLU A 356 22.20 29.87 -10.85
C GLU A 356 23.27 28.99 -10.17
N ALA A 357 24.54 29.29 -10.42
CA ALA A 357 25.67 28.64 -9.78
C ALA A 357 26.38 29.57 -8.80
N LYS A 358 26.81 29.03 -7.65
CA LYS A 358 27.67 29.75 -6.71
C LYS A 358 29.12 29.33 -6.91
N VAL A 359 30.01 30.31 -7.05
CA VAL A 359 31.45 30.10 -7.27
C VAL A 359 32.21 30.82 -6.17
N VAL A 360 33.21 30.17 -5.58
CA VAL A 360 34.17 30.82 -4.68
C VAL A 360 35.55 30.68 -5.30
N PHE A 361 36.23 31.80 -5.51
CA PHE A 361 37.53 31.81 -6.17
C PHE A 361 38.52 32.76 -5.46
N PRO A 362 39.69 32.25 -5.03
CA PRO A 362 40.74 33.07 -4.44
C PRO A 362 41.64 33.69 -5.51
N LEU A 363 41.80 35.02 -5.46
CA LEU A 363 42.79 35.75 -6.27
C LEU A 363 43.99 36.10 -5.39
N ARG A 364 45.16 35.55 -5.72
CA ARG A 364 46.40 35.83 -5.01
C ARG A 364 47.20 36.91 -5.73
N PHE A 365 47.64 37.91 -4.99
CA PHE A 365 48.48 39.00 -5.47
C PHE A 365 49.80 39.00 -4.72
N GLU A 366 50.90 38.93 -5.47
CA GLU A 366 52.26 38.92 -4.95
C GLU A 366 53.06 40.04 -5.63
N ALA A 367 53.78 40.84 -4.84
CA ALA A 367 54.74 41.78 -5.39
C ALA A 367 55.94 40.98 -5.96
N ALA A 368 56.26 41.20 -7.23
CA ALA A 368 57.52 40.69 -7.78
C ALA A 368 58.67 41.28 -6.95
N ASN A 369 59.49 40.40 -6.35
CA ASN A 369 60.56 40.69 -5.39
C ASN A 369 60.99 42.18 -5.32
N PRO A 370 60.93 42.84 -4.15
CA PRO A 370 61.55 44.16 -4.02
C PRO A 370 63.04 44.04 -4.37
N PRO A 371 63.60 44.95 -5.19
CA PRO A 371 65.04 44.95 -5.44
C PRO A 371 65.78 44.97 -4.10
N LYS A 372 66.71 44.03 -3.92
CA LYS A 372 67.55 43.91 -2.72
C LYS A 372 68.41 45.13 -2.49
#